data_AF-C7Q5I6-F1
#
_entry.id   AF-C7Q5I6-F1
#
_cell.length_a   1.000
_cell.length_b   1.000
_cell.length_c   1.000
_cell.angle_alpha   90.00
_cell.angle_beta   90.00
_cell.angle_gamma   90.00
#
_symmetry.space_group_name_H-M   'P 1'
#
loop_
_entity.id
_entity.type
_entity.pdbx_description
1 polymer ?
#
loop_
_entity_poly.entity_id
_entity_poly.type
_entity_poly.pdbx_seq_one_letter_code
_entity_poly.pdbx_strand_id
1 'polypeptide(L)'
;MTILEHESLCAPDAPCDERAPRLRLAASLIGLDAAFRDIADVIDSALDQCAWADEEIEAAQLRHGENDRGPLWGSFSLLRPASDRPWPELLYRTHCRELLDRVAAGADTRPATDAEKLAVLSAASQTAPLNGGAETLYLRLGNRRFPNIFDRAAEVLDMQAYETVHGSRADEYEALLMRKLSQPWRTAGATVKTVEEPDIPLPV
;
A
#
# COMPACT_ATOMS: atom_id res chain seq x y z
N MET A 1 67.22 39.27 -31.23
CA MET A 1 67.87 39.65 -29.95
C MET A 1 66.80 39.62 -28.87
N THR A 2 66.90 39.09 -27.65
CA THR A 2 67.90 38.42 -26.77
C THR A 2 67.13 38.38 -25.40
N ILE A 3 66.86 37.26 -24.68
CA ILE A 3 67.74 36.48 -23.76
C ILE A 3 68.22 37.37 -22.58
N LEU A 4 67.96 37.18 -21.27
CA LEU A 4 67.64 36.09 -20.29
C LEU A 4 66.41 36.51 -19.40
N GLU A 5 65.64 35.70 -18.65
CA GLU A 5 65.81 34.66 -17.58
C GLU A 5 66.03 35.13 -16.12
N HIS A 6 65.73 34.19 -15.21
CA HIS A 6 66.11 34.02 -13.78
C HIS A 6 65.31 34.70 -12.62
N GLU A 7 64.50 33.83 -12.00
CA GLU A 7 64.53 33.42 -10.57
C GLU A 7 64.94 34.39 -9.45
N SER A 8 64.18 34.34 -8.34
CA SER A 8 64.81 34.21 -7.01
C SER A 8 63.90 33.48 -6.02
N LEU A 9 64.53 32.69 -5.15
CA LEU A 9 63.93 31.78 -4.17
C LEU A 9 63.87 32.46 -2.79
N CYS A 10 62.77 32.31 -2.03
CA CYS A 10 62.81 32.29 -0.56
C CYS A 10 61.44 31.94 0.06
N ALA A 11 61.37 30.78 0.72
CA ALA A 11 60.46 30.55 1.85
C ALA A 11 61.25 30.84 3.15
N PRO A 12 60.60 31.10 4.30
CA PRO A 12 60.22 29.97 5.14
C PRO A 12 58.95 30.16 6.03
N ASP A 13 58.71 29.13 6.84
CA ASP A 13 57.96 29.12 8.11
C ASP A 13 56.42 29.24 8.11
N ALA A 14 55.79 28.08 8.29
CA ALA A 14 54.44 27.96 8.82
C ALA A 14 54.47 27.74 10.34
N PRO A 15 53.56 28.35 11.12
CA PRO A 15 53.15 27.84 12.42
C PRO A 15 51.96 26.89 12.26
N CYS A 16 52.02 25.72 12.90
CA CYS A 16 50.84 24.86 13.06
C CYS A 16 49.77 25.55 13.92
N ASP A 17 48.55 25.71 13.40
CA ASP A 17 47.37 25.98 14.23
C ASP A 17 46.52 24.69 14.36
N GLU A 18 46.78 23.95 15.44
CA GLU A 18 45.94 22.84 15.88
C GLU A 18 44.61 23.37 16.45
N ARG A 19 43.53 23.48 15.65
CA ARG A 19 42.15 23.63 16.20
C ARG A 19 40.95 23.35 15.27
N ALA A 20 40.88 22.15 14.68
CA ALA A 20 39.60 21.49 14.36
C ALA A 20 39.84 19.98 14.17
N PRO A 21 39.01 19.06 14.72
CA PRO A 21 37.56 19.09 14.51
C PRO A 21 36.70 18.62 15.71
N ARG A 22 35.75 19.46 16.16
CA ARG A 22 34.62 19.03 17.03
C ARG A 22 33.23 19.19 16.40
N LEU A 23 33.15 19.72 15.17
CA LEU A 23 31.89 20.07 14.50
C LEU A 23 31.38 19.03 13.47
N ARG A 24 31.83 17.77 13.54
CA ARG A 24 31.28 16.67 12.70
C ARG A 24 30.44 15.63 13.45
N LEU A 25 30.29 15.72 14.77
CA LEU A 25 29.49 14.76 15.54
C LEU A 25 27.99 15.15 15.61
N ALA A 26 27.67 16.44 15.75
CA ALA A 26 26.28 16.90 15.90
C ALA A 26 25.41 16.65 14.65
N ALA A 27 25.98 16.76 13.44
CA ALA A 27 25.30 16.44 12.19
C ALA A 27 25.01 14.92 12.03
N SER A 28 25.68 14.06 12.81
CA SER A 28 25.48 12.61 12.76
C SER A 28 24.29 12.15 13.61
N LEU A 29 23.99 12.84 14.72
CA LEU A 29 22.94 12.44 15.65
C LEU A 29 21.55 12.88 15.18
N ILE A 30 21.42 14.10 14.63
CA ILE A 30 20.14 14.60 14.10
C ILE A 30 19.62 13.71 12.96
N GLY A 31 20.51 13.23 12.09
CA GLY A 31 20.15 12.27 11.02
C GLY A 31 19.79 10.89 11.53
N LEU A 32 20.37 10.46 12.66
CA LEU A 32 20.06 9.19 13.31
C LEU A 32 18.69 9.24 14.01
N ASP A 33 18.39 10.33 14.73
CA ASP A 33 17.12 10.53 15.42
C ASP A 33 15.95 10.70 14.43
N ALA A 34 16.19 11.36 13.29
CA ALA A 34 15.22 11.41 12.20
C ALA A 34 14.97 10.02 11.60
N ALA A 35 16.02 9.27 11.27
CA ALA A 35 15.89 7.91 10.76
C ALA A 35 15.22 6.96 11.76
N PHE A 36 15.48 7.09 13.07
CA PHE A 36 14.79 6.31 14.10
C PHE A 36 13.31 6.69 14.22
N ARG A 37 12.94 7.96 14.02
CA ARG A 37 11.54 8.38 13.97
C ARG A 37 10.85 7.83 12.72
N ASP A 38 11.47 7.96 11.55
CA ASP A 38 10.93 7.42 10.30
C ASP A 38 10.73 5.89 10.41
N ILE A 39 11.64 5.17 11.09
CA ILE A 39 11.50 3.74 11.39
C ILE A 39 10.37 3.48 12.40
N ALA A 40 10.24 4.29 13.44
CA ALA A 40 9.16 4.16 14.43
C ALA A 40 7.78 4.39 13.79
N ASP A 41 7.61 5.47 13.01
CA ASP A 41 6.37 5.80 12.31
C ASP A 41 5.96 4.69 11.32
N VAL A 42 6.94 4.03 10.67
CA VAL A 42 6.70 2.86 9.80
C VAL A 42 6.32 1.61 10.61
N ILE A 43 6.95 1.37 11.76
CA ILE A 43 6.62 0.25 12.65
C ILE A 43 5.21 0.44 13.24
N ASP A 44 4.90 1.61 13.76
CA ASP A 44 3.61 1.93 14.36
C ASP A 44 2.49 1.78 13.31
N SER A 45 2.67 2.32 12.09
CA SER A 45 1.70 2.14 11.00
C SER A 45 1.53 0.67 10.55
N ALA A 46 2.58 -0.16 10.67
CA ALA A 46 2.49 -1.59 10.40
C ALA A 46 1.78 -2.36 11.52
N LEU A 47 2.01 -1.99 12.79
CA LEU A 47 1.32 -2.57 13.94
C LEU A 47 -0.17 -2.20 13.96
N ASP A 48 -0.51 -0.95 13.63
CA ASP A 48 -1.88 -0.49 13.43
C ASP A 48 -2.60 -1.33 12.35
N GLN A 49 -1.95 -1.54 11.20
CA GLN A 49 -2.50 -2.39 10.13
C GLN A 49 -2.69 -3.85 10.57
N CYS A 50 -1.78 -4.42 11.38
CA CYS A 50 -1.99 -5.75 11.95
C CYS A 50 -3.23 -5.80 12.86
N ALA A 51 -3.42 -4.82 13.75
CA ALA A 51 -4.59 -4.74 14.61
C ALA A 51 -5.90 -4.59 13.80
N TRP A 52 -5.91 -3.71 12.80
CA TRP A 52 -7.06 -3.54 11.90
C TRP A 52 -7.35 -4.79 11.07
N ALA A 53 -6.32 -5.55 10.69
CA ALA A 53 -6.47 -6.80 9.96
C ALA A 53 -7.12 -7.90 10.81
N ASP A 54 -6.68 -8.06 12.07
CA ASP A 54 -7.27 -9.01 13.01
C ASP A 54 -8.73 -8.68 13.29
N GLU A 55 -9.06 -7.41 13.56
CA GLU A 55 -10.45 -6.96 13.75
C GLU A 55 -11.33 -7.19 12.51
N GLU A 56 -10.81 -7.00 11.29
CA GLU A 56 -11.57 -7.29 10.06
C GLU A 56 -11.72 -8.79 9.80
N ILE A 57 -10.77 -9.62 10.22
CA ILE A 57 -10.89 -11.09 10.21
C ILE A 57 -12.01 -11.51 11.16
N GLU A 58 -11.99 -11.07 12.42
CA GLU A 58 -13.05 -11.37 13.40
C GLU A 58 -14.42 -10.91 12.89
N ALA A 59 -14.50 -9.69 12.36
CA ALA A 59 -15.73 -9.16 11.77
C ALA A 59 -16.17 -9.95 10.53
N ALA A 60 -15.25 -10.48 9.71
CA ALA A 60 -15.59 -11.32 8.57
C ALA A 60 -16.08 -12.71 9.01
N GLN A 61 -15.44 -13.32 10.01
CA GLN A 61 -15.87 -14.60 10.58
C GLN A 61 -17.31 -14.50 11.11
N LEU A 62 -17.62 -13.44 11.85
CA LEU A 62 -18.97 -13.14 12.31
C LEU A 62 -19.98 -12.92 11.16
N ARG A 63 -19.60 -12.18 10.10
CA ARG A 63 -20.46 -11.94 8.92
C ARG A 63 -20.77 -13.21 8.13
N HIS A 64 -19.80 -14.12 8.00
CA HIS A 64 -19.88 -15.30 7.13
C HIS A 64 -20.13 -16.62 7.88
N GLY A 65 -20.26 -16.59 9.21
CA GLY A 65 -20.57 -17.75 10.03
C GLY A 65 -19.41 -18.74 10.21
N GLU A 66 -18.16 -18.26 10.08
CA GLU A 66 -16.97 -19.06 10.36
C GLU A 66 -16.70 -19.07 11.88
N ASN A 67 -16.41 -20.25 12.43
CA ASN A 67 -15.98 -20.40 13.82
C ASN A 67 -14.51 -20.84 13.85
N ASP A 68 -13.81 -20.48 14.93
CA ASP A 68 -12.43 -20.89 15.22
C ASP A 68 -11.40 -20.52 14.13
N ARG A 69 -10.56 -21.47 13.69
CA ARG A 69 -9.42 -21.25 12.80
C ARG A 69 -9.69 -21.71 11.37
N GLY A 70 -10.72 -21.16 10.74
CA GLY A 70 -11.10 -21.48 9.36
C GLY A 70 -10.33 -20.70 8.28
N PRO A 71 -10.81 -20.74 7.02
CA PRO A 71 -10.21 -20.03 5.90
C PRO A 71 -10.03 -18.52 6.10
N LEU A 72 -10.98 -17.82 6.74
CA LEU A 72 -10.87 -16.38 7.01
C LEU A 72 -9.77 -16.11 8.06
N TRP A 73 -9.71 -16.90 9.13
CA TRP A 73 -8.62 -16.82 10.10
C TRP A 73 -7.24 -17.03 9.45
N GLY A 74 -7.14 -18.00 8.54
CA GLY A 74 -5.91 -18.29 7.79
C GLY A 74 -5.53 -17.25 6.72
N SER A 75 -6.35 -16.20 6.50
CA SER A 75 -6.20 -15.28 5.37
C SER A 75 -5.37 -14.03 5.65
N PHE A 76 -4.84 -13.83 6.86
CA PHE A 76 -4.07 -12.64 7.25
C PHE A 76 -3.00 -12.22 6.23
N SER A 77 -2.23 -13.19 5.70
CA SER A 77 -1.16 -12.93 4.72
C SER A 77 -1.64 -12.36 3.38
N LEU A 78 -2.92 -12.54 3.02
CA LEU A 78 -3.52 -11.98 1.81
C LEU A 78 -3.77 -10.47 1.94
N LEU A 79 -4.01 -9.99 3.17
CA LEU A 79 -4.46 -8.63 3.50
C LEU A 79 -3.37 -7.55 3.37
N ARG A 80 -2.15 -7.95 3.01
CA ARG A 80 -1.06 -7.02 2.68
C ARG A 80 -1.41 -6.23 1.40
N PRO A 81 -1.41 -4.89 1.40
CA PRO A 81 -1.64 -4.09 0.21
C PRO A 81 -0.56 -4.29 -0.86
N ALA A 82 -0.85 -3.96 -2.12
CA ALA A 82 0.12 -4.03 -3.22
C ALA A 82 1.20 -2.92 -3.18
N SER A 83 1.17 -2.00 -2.21
CA SER A 83 2.09 -0.86 -2.11
C SER A 83 2.69 -0.74 -0.72
N ASP A 84 3.99 -0.45 -0.63
CA ASP A 84 4.70 -0.26 0.64
C ASP A 84 4.42 1.09 1.34
N ARG A 85 3.50 1.91 0.80
CA ARG A 85 3.08 3.16 1.46
C ARG A 85 2.07 2.85 2.57
N PRO A 86 2.12 3.55 3.71
CA PRO A 86 1.08 3.45 4.73
C PRO A 86 -0.27 3.88 4.15
N TRP A 87 -1.33 3.16 4.51
CA TRP A 87 -2.68 3.45 4.06
C TRP A 87 -3.51 4.03 5.20
N PRO A 88 -4.39 5.01 4.94
CA PRO A 88 -5.40 5.42 5.91
C PRO A 88 -6.28 4.22 6.32
N GLU A 89 -6.57 4.09 7.61
CA GLU A 89 -7.35 3.00 8.20
C GLU A 89 -8.59 2.62 7.39
N LEU A 90 -9.40 3.61 7.01
CA LEU A 90 -10.64 3.42 6.25
C LEU A 90 -10.42 2.70 4.91
N LEU A 91 -9.32 3.02 4.21
CA LEU A 91 -8.97 2.41 2.93
C LEU A 91 -8.39 1.00 3.15
N TYR A 92 -7.57 0.83 4.19
CA TYR A 92 -6.99 -0.46 4.58
C TYR A 92 -8.07 -1.47 4.99
N ARG A 93 -8.98 -1.10 5.89
CA ARG A 93 -10.11 -1.97 6.29
C ARG A 93 -11.01 -2.34 5.11
N THR A 94 -11.21 -1.41 4.17
CA THR A 94 -11.96 -1.69 2.93
C THR A 94 -11.26 -2.72 2.05
N HIS A 95 -9.93 -2.63 1.91
CA HIS A 95 -9.11 -3.64 1.25
C HIS A 95 -9.24 -5.02 1.92
N CYS A 96 -9.15 -5.07 3.26
CA CYS A 96 -9.32 -6.30 4.02
C CYS A 96 -10.70 -6.93 3.80
N ARG A 97 -11.78 -6.15 3.94
CA ARG A 97 -13.16 -6.61 3.70
C ARG A 97 -13.33 -7.18 2.29
N GLU A 98 -12.85 -6.48 1.27
CA GLU A 98 -12.94 -6.96 -0.12
C GLU A 98 -12.24 -8.31 -0.34
N LEU A 99 -11.09 -8.56 0.31
CA LEU A 99 -10.39 -9.84 0.20
C LEU A 99 -11.06 -10.93 1.04
N LEU A 100 -11.49 -10.63 2.25
CA LEU A 100 -12.15 -11.59 3.14
C LEU A 100 -13.51 -12.04 2.59
N ASP A 101 -14.30 -11.12 2.03
CA ASP A 101 -15.57 -11.48 1.38
C ASP A 101 -15.34 -12.35 0.13
N ARG A 102 -14.21 -12.18 -0.59
CA ARG A 102 -13.81 -13.10 -1.68
C ARG A 102 -13.39 -14.47 -1.16
N VAL A 103 -12.64 -14.54 -0.04
CA VAL A 103 -12.27 -15.82 0.61
C VAL A 103 -13.51 -16.58 1.04
N ALA A 104 -14.46 -15.92 1.71
CA ALA A 104 -15.72 -16.53 2.13
C ALA A 104 -16.54 -17.07 0.94
N ALA A 105 -16.53 -16.34 -0.19
CA ALA A 105 -17.17 -16.77 -1.43
C ALA A 105 -16.39 -17.83 -2.24
N GLY A 106 -15.18 -18.22 -1.81
CA GLY A 106 -14.28 -19.10 -2.59
C GLY A 106 -13.80 -18.48 -3.91
N ALA A 107 -13.83 -17.15 -4.02
CA ALA A 107 -13.49 -16.40 -5.22
C ALA A 107 -11.98 -16.10 -5.32
N ASP A 108 -11.53 -15.74 -6.53
CA ASP A 108 -10.14 -15.39 -6.79
C ASP A 108 -9.71 -14.11 -6.04
N THR A 109 -8.69 -14.22 -5.20
CA THR A 109 -8.12 -13.11 -4.41
C THR A 109 -6.97 -12.40 -5.11
N ARG A 110 -6.50 -12.89 -6.27
CA ARG A 110 -5.45 -12.25 -7.08
C ARG A 110 -5.85 -10.92 -7.71
N PRO A 111 -7.07 -10.71 -8.24
CA PRO A 111 -7.44 -9.44 -8.86
C PRO A 111 -7.40 -8.28 -7.87
N ALA A 112 -7.15 -7.07 -8.37
CA ALA A 112 -7.10 -5.87 -7.54
C ALA A 112 -8.40 -5.66 -6.74
N THR A 113 -8.27 -5.08 -5.55
CA THR A 113 -9.38 -4.49 -4.79
C THR A 113 -9.72 -3.10 -5.34
N ASP A 114 -10.96 -2.65 -5.14
CA ASP A 114 -11.35 -1.28 -5.47
C ASP A 114 -10.59 -0.27 -4.60
N ALA A 115 -10.28 -0.64 -3.35
CA ALA A 115 -9.39 0.12 -2.49
C ALA A 115 -7.98 0.34 -3.10
N GLU A 116 -7.38 -0.67 -3.74
CA GLU A 116 -6.09 -0.54 -4.45
C GLU A 116 -6.17 0.37 -5.68
N LYS A 117 -7.26 0.29 -6.44
CA LYS A 117 -7.51 1.20 -7.56
C LYS A 117 -7.63 2.64 -7.07
N LEU A 118 -8.37 2.87 -5.99
CA LEU A 118 -8.55 4.19 -5.35
C LEU A 118 -7.22 4.75 -4.81
N ALA A 119 -6.39 3.91 -4.18
CA ALA A 119 -5.05 4.31 -3.72
C ALA A 119 -4.17 4.82 -4.89
N VAL A 120 -4.16 4.11 -6.02
CA VAL A 120 -3.40 4.49 -7.21
C VAL A 120 -3.95 5.77 -7.85
N LEU A 121 -5.27 5.90 -7.96
CA LEU A 121 -5.91 7.11 -8.52
C LEU A 121 -5.70 8.34 -7.63
N SER A 122 -5.75 8.19 -6.30
CA SER A 122 -5.42 9.24 -5.33
C SER A 122 -3.95 9.65 -5.37
N ALA A 123 -3.02 8.69 -5.49
CA ALA A 123 -1.59 9.00 -5.67
C ALA A 123 -1.32 9.71 -7.01
N ALA A 124 -2.06 9.36 -8.07
CA ALA A 124 -1.97 10.03 -9.36
C ALA A 124 -2.51 11.47 -9.30
N SER A 125 -3.67 11.70 -8.65
CA SER A 125 -4.28 13.03 -8.54
C SER A 125 -3.43 14.04 -7.76
N GLN A 126 -2.61 13.57 -6.82
CA GLN A 126 -1.60 14.37 -6.11
C GLN A 126 -0.43 14.82 -7.00
N THR A 127 -0.18 14.11 -8.12
CA THR A 127 0.90 14.43 -9.06
C THR A 127 0.43 15.36 -10.18
N ALA A 128 -0.78 15.13 -10.70
CA ALA A 128 -1.44 15.96 -11.69
C ALA A 128 -2.96 15.73 -11.64
N PRO A 129 -3.79 16.72 -12.05
CA PRO A 129 -5.23 16.51 -12.18
C PRO A 129 -5.56 15.27 -13.02
N LEU A 130 -6.53 14.48 -12.56
CA LEU A 130 -7.01 13.32 -13.32
C LEU A 130 -7.71 13.80 -14.59
N ASN A 131 -7.62 13.02 -15.66
CA ASN A 131 -8.51 13.22 -16.82
C ASN A 131 -9.91 12.66 -16.49
N GLY A 132 -10.94 13.15 -17.20
CA GLY A 132 -12.33 12.81 -16.92
C GLY A 132 -12.65 11.30 -16.86
N GLY A 133 -11.93 10.44 -17.58
CA GLY A 133 -12.09 8.98 -17.48
C GLY A 133 -11.52 8.40 -16.18
N ALA A 134 -10.35 8.88 -15.75
CA ALA A 134 -9.74 8.46 -14.48
C ALA A 134 -10.48 9.06 -13.26
N GLU A 135 -10.99 10.29 -13.40
CA GLU A 135 -11.85 10.95 -12.40
C GLU A 135 -13.20 10.23 -12.27
N THR A 136 -13.86 9.92 -13.38
CA THR A 136 -15.12 9.13 -13.37
C THR A 136 -14.92 7.78 -12.70
N LEU A 137 -13.81 7.09 -12.98
CA LEU A 137 -13.47 5.85 -12.27
C LEU A 137 -13.26 6.08 -10.76
N TYR A 138 -12.56 7.15 -10.37
CA TYR A 138 -12.35 7.49 -8.97
C TYR A 138 -13.67 7.74 -8.24
N LEU A 139 -14.56 8.54 -8.82
CA LEU A 139 -15.90 8.82 -8.27
C LEU A 139 -16.76 7.54 -8.19
N ARG A 140 -16.75 6.71 -9.25
CA ARG A 140 -17.51 5.46 -9.32
C ARG A 140 -17.07 4.45 -8.25
N LEU A 141 -15.77 4.25 -8.08
CA LEU A 141 -15.21 3.37 -7.05
C LEU A 141 -15.41 3.93 -5.64
N GLY A 142 -15.26 5.25 -5.49
CA GLY A 142 -15.52 5.98 -4.26
C GLY A 142 -16.96 5.78 -3.78
N ASN A 143 -17.94 6.00 -4.65
CA ASN A 143 -19.35 5.77 -4.34
C ASN A 143 -19.67 4.29 -4.04
N ARG A 144 -19.03 3.35 -4.75
CA ARG A 144 -19.20 1.90 -4.54
C ARG A 144 -18.72 1.44 -3.15
N ARG A 145 -17.71 2.08 -2.57
CA ARG A 145 -17.06 1.64 -1.30
C ARG A 145 -17.32 2.57 -0.12
N PHE A 146 -17.56 3.84 -0.38
CA PHE A 146 -17.75 4.90 0.61
C PHE A 146 -18.98 5.76 0.28
N PRO A 147 -20.18 5.17 0.10
CA PRO A 147 -21.38 5.91 -0.32
C PRO A 147 -21.63 7.13 0.57
N ASN A 148 -21.64 6.97 1.89
CA ASN A 148 -21.82 8.07 2.85
C ASN A 148 -20.85 9.27 2.70
N ILE A 149 -19.68 9.08 2.07
CA ILE A 149 -18.71 10.15 1.77
C ILE A 149 -18.99 10.77 0.40
N PHE A 150 -19.36 9.94 -0.59
CA PHE A 150 -19.59 10.36 -1.98
C PHE A 150 -21.03 10.83 -2.25
N ASP A 151 -22.01 10.51 -1.41
CA ASP A 151 -23.37 11.08 -1.43
C ASP A 151 -23.30 12.62 -1.34
N ARG A 152 -22.40 13.15 -0.50
CA ARG A 152 -22.11 14.60 -0.42
C ARG A 152 -21.38 15.16 -1.64
N ALA A 153 -20.64 14.33 -2.38
CA ALA A 153 -20.05 14.73 -3.64
C ALA A 153 -21.12 14.81 -4.74
N ALA A 154 -22.12 13.92 -4.73
CA ALA A 154 -23.25 13.92 -5.65
C ALA A 154 -24.18 15.15 -5.49
N GLU A 155 -24.17 15.82 -4.34
CA GLU A 155 -24.83 17.13 -4.15
C GLU A 155 -24.18 18.27 -4.97
N VAL A 156 -22.91 18.10 -5.36
CA VAL A 156 -22.07 19.15 -6.01
C VAL A 156 -21.66 18.76 -7.43
N LEU A 157 -21.60 17.46 -7.74
CA LEU A 157 -21.17 16.89 -9.02
C LEU A 157 -22.27 16.02 -9.62
N ASP A 158 -22.67 16.32 -10.85
CA ASP A 158 -23.53 15.44 -11.65
C ASP A 158 -22.74 14.20 -12.09
N MET A 159 -22.71 13.20 -11.21
CA MET A 159 -22.06 11.91 -11.48
C MET A 159 -22.65 11.20 -12.70
N GLN A 160 -23.94 11.39 -13.00
CA GLN A 160 -24.57 10.75 -14.16
C GLN A 160 -24.11 11.39 -15.48
N ALA A 161 -23.92 12.71 -15.51
CA ALA A 161 -23.32 13.39 -16.66
C ALA A 161 -21.86 12.93 -16.89
N TYR A 162 -21.05 12.84 -15.84
CA TYR A 162 -19.67 12.32 -15.93
C TYR A 162 -19.65 10.88 -16.46
N GLU A 163 -20.45 9.98 -15.88
CA GLU A 163 -20.57 8.59 -16.31
C GLU A 163 -21.04 8.47 -17.77
N THR A 164 -21.96 9.34 -18.22
CA THR A 164 -22.44 9.39 -19.61
C THR A 164 -21.35 9.79 -20.60
N VAL A 165 -20.48 10.74 -20.25
CA VAL A 165 -19.42 11.26 -21.15
C VAL A 165 -18.14 10.43 -21.09
N HIS A 166 -17.84 9.81 -19.95
CA HIS A 166 -16.53 9.23 -19.66
C HIS A 166 -16.57 7.76 -19.20
N GLY A 167 -17.74 7.15 -18.99
CA GLY A 167 -17.88 5.79 -18.45
C GLY A 167 -17.11 4.72 -19.22
N SER A 168 -17.18 4.73 -20.57
CA SER A 168 -16.40 3.80 -21.42
C SER A 168 -14.88 3.91 -21.21
N ARG A 169 -14.38 5.13 -20.94
CA ARG A 169 -12.96 5.37 -20.63
C ARG A 169 -12.62 4.98 -19.19
N ALA A 170 -13.56 5.12 -18.26
CA ALA A 170 -13.44 4.60 -16.90
C ALA A 170 -13.37 3.06 -16.89
N ASP A 171 -14.14 2.37 -17.75
CA ASP A 171 -14.11 0.91 -17.90
C ASP A 171 -12.76 0.41 -18.42
N GLU A 172 -12.20 1.08 -19.43
CA GLU A 172 -10.84 0.82 -19.93
C GLU A 172 -9.79 0.96 -18.81
N TYR A 173 -9.90 2.01 -17.98
CA TYR A 173 -9.01 2.21 -16.84
C TYR A 173 -9.26 1.19 -15.72
N GLU A 174 -10.49 0.78 -15.44
CA GLU A 174 -10.80 -0.25 -14.44
C GLU A 174 -10.19 -1.59 -14.86
N ALA A 175 -10.36 -1.99 -16.12
CA ALA A 175 -9.75 -3.19 -16.68
C ALA A 175 -8.20 -3.11 -16.71
N LEU A 176 -7.63 -1.95 -17.01
CA LEU A 176 -6.19 -1.72 -16.97
C LEU A 176 -5.63 -1.86 -15.54
N LEU A 177 -6.27 -1.24 -14.55
CA LEU A 177 -5.86 -1.31 -13.15
C LEU A 177 -6.05 -2.72 -12.58
N MET A 178 -7.18 -3.39 -12.88
CA MET A 178 -7.39 -4.80 -12.51
C MET A 178 -6.24 -5.68 -12.99
N ARG A 179 -5.82 -5.53 -14.26
CA ARG A 179 -4.70 -6.29 -14.83
C ARG A 179 -3.34 -5.90 -14.22
N LYS A 180 -3.06 -4.60 -14.05
CA LYS A 180 -1.77 -4.10 -13.56
C LYS A 180 -1.53 -4.32 -12.06
N LEU A 181 -2.60 -4.30 -11.26
CA LEU A 181 -2.53 -4.41 -9.79
C LEU A 181 -2.88 -5.81 -9.29
N SER A 182 -3.15 -6.77 -10.19
CA SER A 182 -3.32 -8.18 -9.82
C SER A 182 -2.07 -8.72 -9.11
N GLN A 183 -2.28 -9.43 -8.00
CA GLN A 183 -1.23 -9.99 -7.14
C GLN A 183 -1.16 -11.52 -7.30
N PRO A 184 -0.20 -12.07 -8.06
CA PRO A 184 -0.14 -13.53 -8.29
C PRO A 184 0.07 -14.35 -7.02
N TRP A 185 0.63 -13.74 -5.97
CA TRP A 185 0.89 -14.35 -4.66
C TRP A 185 -0.34 -14.37 -3.75
N ARG A 186 -1.42 -13.63 -4.05
CA ARG A 186 -2.70 -13.75 -3.34
C ARG A 186 -3.46 -14.97 -3.84
N THR A 187 -2.96 -16.15 -3.52
CA THR A 187 -3.71 -17.40 -3.63
C THR A 187 -4.15 -17.77 -2.23
N ALA A 188 -5.46 -17.79 -1.98
CA ALA A 188 -5.97 -18.41 -0.77
C ALA A 188 -5.42 -19.85 -0.71
N GLY A 189 -4.77 -20.21 0.40
CA GLY A 189 -4.19 -21.54 0.56
C GLY A 189 -5.28 -22.57 0.37
N ALA A 190 -5.14 -23.44 -0.64
CA ALA A 190 -6.17 -24.39 -1.02
C ALA A 190 -6.58 -25.20 0.23
N THR A 191 -7.81 -25.01 0.68
CA THR A 191 -8.33 -25.71 1.86
C THR A 191 -8.35 -27.19 1.50
N VAL A 192 -7.52 -27.99 2.19
CA VAL A 192 -7.40 -29.43 1.94
C VAL A 192 -8.69 -30.12 2.37
N LYS A 193 -9.68 -30.14 1.48
CA LYS A 193 -10.86 -31.00 1.59
C LYS A 193 -10.54 -32.36 0.98
N THR A 194 -9.95 -33.22 1.81
CA THR A 194 -10.22 -34.67 1.94
C THR A 194 -9.15 -35.26 2.85
N VAL A 195 -9.48 -35.44 4.13
CA VAL A 195 -8.90 -36.55 4.88
C VAL A 195 -9.75 -37.76 4.53
N GLU A 196 -9.34 -38.51 3.52
CA GLU A 196 -9.76 -39.91 3.44
C GLU A 196 -8.99 -40.65 4.53
N GLU A 197 -9.71 -41.05 5.58
CA GLU A 197 -9.19 -41.87 6.65
C GLU A 197 -8.87 -43.26 6.09
N PRO A 198 -7.59 -43.72 6.10
CA PRO A 198 -7.26 -45.03 5.58
C PRO A 198 -7.82 -46.09 6.53
N ASP A 199 -8.69 -46.94 6.02
CA ASP A 199 -9.22 -48.11 6.72
C ASP A 199 -8.07 -49.11 6.97
N ILE A 200 -7.51 -49.06 8.18
CA ILE A 200 -6.46 -49.97 8.65
C ILE A 200 -7.14 -51.12 9.39
N PRO A 201 -7.23 -52.33 8.80
CA PRO A 201 -7.85 -53.46 9.48
C PRO A 201 -6.99 -53.89 10.68
N LEU A 202 -7.63 -53.99 11.84
CA LEU A 202 -6.99 -54.49 13.06
C LEU A 202 -6.63 -55.98 12.88
N PRO A 203 -5.43 -56.41 13.32
CA PRO A 203 -5.06 -57.83 13.32
C PRO A 203 -5.89 -58.61 14.34
N VAL A 204 -6.25 -59.84 13.95
CA VAL A 204 -7.00 -60.83 14.76
C VAL A 204 -6.05 -61.64 15.65
#